data_AF-A0A3A4PK02-F1
#
_entry.id   AF-A0A3A4PK02-F1
#
_cell.length_a   1.000
_cell.length_b   1.000
_cell.length_c   1.000
_cell.angle_alpha   90.00
_cell.angle_beta   90.00
_cell.angle_gamma   90.00
#
_symmetry.space_group_name_H-M   'P 1'
#
loop_
_entity.id
_entity.type
_entity.pdbx_description
1 polymer ?
#
loop_
_entity_poly.entity_id
_entity_poly.type
_entity_poly.pdbx_seq_one_letter_code
_entity_poly.pdbx_strand_id
1 'polypeptide(L)'
;MGAYVVEEPCRGSVIDPEALLVGTCVWGRDDARIFDEAMDWTIVNHGLLKPWRLKRVSRAFGPETQRILGAVLEYAANDVGENLFPGVIGEAREALVGMETEELFRREKGRYVRGRKQPDKIFLKWKLLKGSPRIRRHSGQPDLGNPANLMLRLRDYYGGGTRADVMTYLFTNEGGSSRGIAAKIKYQQGSVYGVLEDLVSAGIAHKRGGRGHAYYWIDRENMAASLGLGRKRPVFFVWSDVFRAFDMVISDWRKHRDAYENEFLSAERARDLMVGIVPMLRNAGEPLLRLPAPDTGRLKGEEHKEALIAFLDSVMKILRSYTID
;
A
#
# COMPACT_ATOMS: atom_id res chain seq x y z
N MET A 1 15.51 -11.48 21.15
CA MET A 1 15.13 -10.06 21.06
C MET A 1 13.85 -9.93 20.23
N GLY A 2 12.70 -9.94 20.91
CA GLY A 2 11.44 -9.50 20.34
C GLY A 2 11.43 -7.98 20.42
N ALA A 3 11.46 -7.31 19.28
CA ALA A 3 11.33 -5.87 19.26
C ALA A 3 9.85 -5.57 19.54
N TYR A 4 9.52 -5.38 20.82
CA TYR A 4 8.54 -4.36 21.16
C TYR A 4 9.13 -3.06 20.64
N VAL A 5 8.81 -2.72 19.40
CA VAL A 5 8.91 -1.34 18.97
C VAL A 5 7.80 -0.65 19.75
N VAL A 6 8.16 -0.08 20.90
CA VAL A 6 7.30 0.83 21.66
C VAL A 6 7.30 2.15 20.91
N GLU A 7 6.85 2.12 19.67
CA GLU A 7 6.48 3.34 18.96
C GLU A 7 5.00 3.60 19.22
N GLU A 8 4.65 4.87 19.36
CA GLU A 8 3.25 5.23 19.45
C GLU A 8 2.51 4.73 18.20
N PRO A 9 1.33 4.12 18.37
CA PRO A 9 0.57 3.65 17.23
C PRO A 9 0.19 4.84 16.36
N CYS A 10 0.33 4.68 15.04
CA CYS A 10 -0.12 5.67 14.06
C CYS A 10 -1.57 6.09 14.37
N ARG A 11 -1.80 7.40 14.40
CA ARG A 11 -3.12 8.02 14.65
C ARG A 11 -3.50 9.07 13.61
N GLY A 12 -2.51 9.68 12.96
CA GLY A 12 -2.69 10.81 12.05
C GLY A 12 -3.11 10.43 10.63
N SER A 13 -3.00 9.17 10.24
CA SER A 13 -3.33 8.71 8.88
C SER A 13 -4.02 7.36 8.85
N VAL A 14 -4.88 7.16 7.85
CA VAL A 14 -5.60 5.89 7.67
C VAL A 14 -4.61 4.79 7.31
N ILE A 15 -4.69 3.66 7.99
CA ILE A 15 -3.94 2.45 7.66
C ILE A 15 -4.62 1.74 6.49
N ASP A 16 -3.84 1.48 5.44
CA ASP A 16 -4.24 0.70 4.26
C ASP A 16 -3.58 -0.69 4.33
N PRO A 17 -4.32 -1.73 4.74
CA PRO A 17 -3.74 -3.03 5.02
C PRO A 17 -3.25 -3.73 3.74
N GLU A 18 -3.90 -3.51 2.59
CA GLU A 18 -3.45 -4.07 1.32
C GLU A 18 -2.15 -3.42 0.84
N ALA A 19 -2.06 -2.08 0.95
CA ALA A 19 -0.83 -1.37 0.61
C ALA A 19 0.33 -1.77 1.53
N LEU A 20 0.09 -1.92 2.83
CA LEU A 20 1.12 -2.36 3.78
C LEU A 20 1.60 -3.79 3.51
N LEU A 21 0.68 -4.72 3.23
CA LEU A 21 1.05 -6.09 2.93
C LEU A 21 1.87 -6.18 1.63
N VAL A 22 1.41 -5.51 0.57
CA VAL A 22 2.14 -5.47 -0.71
C VAL A 22 3.49 -4.75 -0.55
N GLY A 23 3.51 -3.64 0.18
CA GLY A 23 4.74 -2.93 0.51
C GLY A 23 5.74 -3.80 1.27
N THR A 24 5.26 -4.60 2.22
CA THR A 24 6.11 -5.55 2.96
C THR A 24 6.66 -6.65 2.05
N CYS A 25 5.94 -7.07 1.02
CA CYS A 25 6.48 -7.99 0.00
C CYS A 25 7.69 -7.41 -0.74
N VAL A 26 7.78 -6.08 -0.86
CA VAL A 26 8.87 -5.36 -1.53
C VAL A 26 10.03 -5.05 -0.58
N TRP A 27 9.73 -4.37 0.53
CA TRP A 27 10.74 -3.84 1.47
C TRP A 27 11.06 -4.78 2.62
N GLY A 28 10.12 -5.64 3.03
CA GLY A 28 10.34 -6.65 4.07
C GLY A 28 11.42 -7.68 3.70
N ARG A 29 11.84 -7.75 2.43
CA ARG A 29 12.99 -8.53 1.97
C ARG A 29 14.32 -8.14 2.63
N ASP A 30 14.40 -7.00 3.32
CA ASP A 30 15.59 -6.55 4.05
C ASP A 30 15.56 -6.90 5.56
N ASP A 31 14.40 -7.25 6.13
CA ASP A 31 14.24 -7.70 7.52
C ASP A 31 13.21 -8.84 7.64
N ALA A 32 13.70 -10.05 7.86
CA ALA A 32 12.87 -11.24 8.00
C ALA A 32 11.87 -11.18 9.16
N ARG A 33 12.14 -10.39 10.21
CA ARG A 33 11.23 -10.27 11.36
C ARG A 33 9.99 -9.48 10.99
N ILE A 34 10.15 -8.37 10.27
CA ILE A 34 9.03 -7.55 9.79
C ILE A 34 8.20 -8.37 8.79
N PHE A 35 8.87 -9.10 7.90
CA PHE A 35 8.18 -9.95 6.93
C PHE A 35 7.34 -11.04 7.63
N ASP A 36 7.93 -11.77 8.58
CA ASP A 36 7.23 -12.82 9.31
C ASP A 36 6.10 -12.26 10.19
N GLU A 37 6.23 -11.05 10.75
CA GLU A 37 5.15 -10.38 11.48
C GLU A 37 3.98 -9.98 10.56
N ALA A 38 4.26 -9.50 9.34
CA ALA A 38 3.20 -9.25 8.36
C ALA A 38 2.48 -10.54 7.93
N MET A 39 3.18 -11.68 7.90
CA MET A 39 2.56 -12.98 7.70
C MET A 39 1.67 -13.37 8.87
N ASP A 40 2.14 -13.23 10.11
CA ASP A 40 1.36 -13.47 11.34
C ASP A 40 0.09 -12.61 11.35
N TRP A 41 0.21 -11.32 11.03
CA TRP A 41 -0.92 -10.41 10.93
C TRP A 41 -1.90 -10.83 9.84
N THR A 42 -1.41 -11.24 8.66
CA THR A 42 -2.25 -11.70 7.56
C THR A 42 -3.04 -12.94 7.95
N ILE A 43 -2.42 -13.90 8.63
CA ILE A 43 -3.08 -15.10 9.12
C ILE A 43 -4.24 -14.74 10.07
N VAL A 44 -4.00 -13.83 11.02
CA VAL A 44 -5.01 -13.43 12.03
C VAL A 44 -6.11 -12.54 11.45
N ASN A 45 -5.77 -11.66 10.49
CA ASN A 45 -6.63 -10.56 10.06
C ASN A 45 -7.04 -10.62 8.58
N HIS A 46 -6.88 -11.76 7.90
CA HIS A 46 -7.18 -11.91 6.47
C HIS A 46 -8.63 -11.49 6.11
N GLY A 47 -9.62 -11.69 7.00
CA GLY A 47 -11.00 -11.28 6.76
C GLY A 47 -11.18 -9.77 6.54
N LEU A 48 -10.22 -8.96 7.00
CA LEU A 48 -10.22 -7.50 6.81
C LEU A 48 -9.60 -7.08 5.47
N LEU A 49 -8.96 -7.99 4.73
CA LEU A 49 -8.34 -7.73 3.43
C LEU A 49 -9.34 -7.87 2.27
N LYS A 50 -9.13 -7.09 1.21
CA LYS A 50 -9.95 -7.08 -0.01
C LYS A 50 -9.15 -7.69 -1.18
N PRO A 51 -9.54 -8.87 -1.69
CA PRO A 51 -8.79 -9.57 -2.75
C PRO A 51 -8.58 -8.73 -4.01
N TRP A 52 -9.61 -8.01 -4.45
CA TRP A 52 -9.55 -7.15 -5.64
C TRP A 52 -8.57 -5.99 -5.48
N ARG A 53 -8.46 -5.43 -4.27
CA ARG A 53 -7.48 -4.39 -3.97
C ARG A 53 -6.07 -4.96 -3.94
N LEU A 54 -5.86 -6.12 -3.30
CA LEU A 54 -4.55 -6.81 -3.34
C LEU A 54 -4.08 -7.02 -4.78
N LYS A 55 -4.94 -7.49 -5.69
CA LYS A 55 -4.62 -7.63 -7.11
C LYS A 55 -4.18 -6.30 -7.71
N ARG A 56 -5.01 -5.26 -7.58
CA ARG A 56 -4.73 -3.97 -8.23
C ARG A 56 -3.46 -3.32 -7.68
N VAL A 57 -3.27 -3.35 -6.37
CA VAL A 57 -2.09 -2.77 -5.73
C VAL A 57 -0.84 -3.54 -6.15
N SER A 58 -0.83 -4.87 -6.05
CA SER A 58 0.34 -5.69 -6.41
C SER A 58 0.75 -5.58 -7.88
N ARG A 59 -0.19 -5.44 -8.83
CA ARG A 59 0.12 -5.22 -10.25
C ARG A 59 1.04 -4.02 -10.47
N ALA A 60 0.87 -2.95 -9.68
CA ALA A 60 1.69 -1.75 -9.82
C ALA A 60 3.17 -1.99 -9.49
N PHE A 61 3.48 -3.03 -8.70
CA PHE A 61 4.84 -3.41 -8.29
C PHE A 61 5.43 -4.56 -9.13
N GLY A 62 4.69 -5.09 -10.10
CA GLY A 62 5.16 -6.06 -11.07
C GLY A 62 5.24 -7.53 -10.59
N PRO A 63 5.67 -8.43 -11.48
CA PRO A 63 5.59 -9.89 -11.29
C PRO A 63 6.33 -10.44 -10.06
N GLU A 64 7.50 -9.86 -9.75
CA GLU A 64 8.30 -10.27 -8.59
C GLU A 64 7.52 -10.10 -7.27
N THR A 65 6.88 -8.95 -7.11
CA THR A 65 6.06 -8.65 -5.93
C THR A 65 4.81 -9.52 -5.89
N GLN A 66 4.17 -9.76 -7.04
CA GLN A 66 3.01 -10.65 -7.13
C GLN A 66 3.34 -12.08 -6.71
N ARG A 67 4.50 -12.60 -7.13
CA ARG A 67 5.00 -13.92 -6.71
C ARG A 67 5.20 -14.03 -5.20
N ILE A 68 5.81 -13.01 -4.59
CA ILE A 68 6.04 -12.97 -3.13
C ILE A 68 4.70 -12.91 -2.39
N LEU A 69 3.77 -12.07 -2.83
CA LEU A 69 2.43 -12.00 -2.27
C LEU A 69 1.71 -13.36 -2.40
N GLY A 70 1.83 -14.02 -3.55
CA GLY A 70 1.30 -15.37 -3.77
C GLY A 70 1.82 -16.39 -2.75
N ALA A 71 3.14 -16.36 -2.47
CA ALA A 71 3.75 -17.21 -1.45
C ALA A 71 3.23 -16.92 -0.03
N VAL A 72 3.09 -15.63 0.32
CA VAL A 72 2.53 -15.22 1.62
C VAL A 72 1.09 -15.70 1.78
N LEU A 73 0.25 -15.49 0.77
CA LEU A 73 -1.16 -15.87 0.80
C LEU A 73 -1.35 -17.39 0.78
N GLU A 74 -0.56 -18.13 0.00
CA GLU A 74 -0.62 -19.60 -0.01
C GLU A 74 -0.13 -20.18 1.33
N TYR A 75 0.88 -19.57 1.97
CA TYR A 75 1.28 -19.95 3.31
C TYR A 75 0.18 -19.67 4.33
N ALA A 76 -0.40 -18.47 4.31
CA ALA A 76 -1.50 -18.11 5.21
C ALA A 76 -2.71 -19.05 5.04
N ALA A 77 -3.07 -19.37 3.79
CA ALA A 77 -4.13 -20.32 3.46
C ALA A 77 -3.88 -21.71 4.07
N ASN A 78 -2.66 -22.22 3.93
CA ASN A 78 -2.27 -23.50 4.50
C ASN A 78 -2.29 -23.47 6.04
N ASP A 79 -1.89 -22.35 6.65
CA ASP A 79 -1.86 -22.19 8.11
C ASP A 79 -3.27 -22.13 8.73
N VAL A 80 -4.19 -21.37 8.12
CA VAL A 80 -5.58 -21.26 8.62
C VAL A 80 -6.45 -22.45 8.22
N GLY A 81 -6.02 -23.27 7.25
CA GLY A 81 -6.80 -24.39 6.73
C GLY A 81 -7.93 -23.98 5.77
N GLU A 82 -7.83 -22.80 5.15
CA GLU A 82 -8.85 -22.24 4.25
C GLU A 82 -8.25 -21.79 2.93
N ASN A 83 -9.06 -21.76 1.87
CA ASN A 83 -8.62 -21.25 0.58
C ASN A 83 -8.68 -19.72 0.54
N LEU A 84 -7.61 -19.07 1.01
CA LEU A 84 -7.52 -17.61 1.01
C LEU A 84 -7.24 -17.05 -0.39
N PHE A 85 -8.18 -16.25 -0.87
CA PHE A 85 -8.03 -15.40 -2.06
C PHE A 85 -7.54 -16.13 -3.32
N PRO A 86 -8.21 -17.22 -3.76
CA PRO A 86 -7.75 -18.05 -4.89
C PRO A 86 -7.53 -17.26 -6.17
N GLY A 87 -8.32 -16.20 -6.40
CA GLY A 87 -8.13 -15.32 -7.55
C GLY A 87 -6.81 -14.55 -7.52
N VAL A 88 -6.35 -14.11 -6.34
CA VAL A 88 -5.06 -13.40 -6.16
C VAL A 88 -3.91 -14.36 -6.38
N ILE A 89 -4.00 -15.56 -5.77
CA ILE A 89 -3.02 -16.62 -5.91
C ILE A 89 -2.92 -17.09 -7.37
N GLY A 90 -4.05 -17.29 -8.06
CA GLY A 90 -4.07 -17.70 -9.46
C GLY A 90 -3.34 -16.72 -10.38
N GLU A 91 -3.61 -15.43 -10.19
CA GLU A 91 -2.92 -14.36 -10.95
C GLU A 91 -1.42 -14.28 -10.63
N ALA A 92 -1.04 -14.45 -9.36
CA ALA A 92 0.37 -14.52 -8.98
C ALA A 92 1.09 -15.73 -9.61
N ARG A 93 0.39 -16.84 -9.87
CA ARG A 93 0.97 -18.01 -10.56
C ARG A 93 1.25 -17.72 -12.03
N GLU A 94 0.43 -16.91 -12.70
CA GLU A 94 0.71 -16.45 -14.05
C GLU A 94 2.00 -15.62 -14.09
N ALA A 95 2.20 -14.78 -13.07
CA ALA A 95 3.43 -13.99 -12.89
C ALA A 95 4.68 -14.84 -12.58
N LEU A 96 4.55 -16.11 -12.19
CA LEU A 96 5.65 -17.03 -11.89
C LEU A 96 6.34 -17.60 -13.15
N VAL A 97 5.66 -17.54 -14.29
CA VAL A 97 6.15 -18.08 -15.56
C VAL A 97 7.44 -17.35 -15.96
N GLY A 98 8.49 -18.11 -16.27
CA GLY A 98 9.80 -17.56 -16.65
C GLY A 98 10.62 -16.94 -15.52
N MET A 99 10.12 -16.92 -14.27
CA MET A 99 10.94 -16.44 -13.15
C MET A 99 11.97 -17.48 -12.71
N GLU A 100 13.14 -17.02 -12.27
CA GLU A 100 14.17 -17.89 -11.68
C GLU A 100 13.98 -18.04 -10.17
N THR A 101 14.57 -19.10 -9.61
CA THR A 101 14.62 -19.30 -8.17
C THR A 101 15.62 -18.35 -7.54
N GLU A 102 15.20 -17.59 -6.52
CA GLU A 102 16.08 -16.66 -5.80
C GLU A 102 15.84 -16.68 -4.29
N GLU A 103 16.77 -16.12 -3.53
CA GLU A 103 16.62 -15.93 -2.08
C GLU A 103 15.67 -14.76 -1.78
N LEU A 104 14.65 -15.02 -0.96
CA LEU A 104 13.67 -13.98 -0.61
C LEU A 104 14.36 -12.81 0.09
N PHE A 105 15.21 -13.11 1.08
CA PHE A 105 15.88 -12.08 1.87
C PHE A 105 17.23 -11.72 1.26
N ARG A 106 17.42 -10.43 0.95
CA ARG A 106 18.63 -9.94 0.26
C ARG A 106 19.91 -10.17 1.08
N ARG A 107 19.79 -10.15 2.41
CA ARG A 107 20.89 -10.44 3.36
C ARG A 107 21.25 -11.92 3.46
N GLU A 108 20.41 -12.82 2.94
CA GLU A 108 20.66 -14.25 2.97
C GLU A 108 21.33 -14.76 1.69
N LYS A 109 21.80 -13.86 0.82
CA LYS A 109 22.37 -14.21 -0.47
C LYS A 109 23.48 -15.27 -0.37
N GLY A 110 23.33 -16.39 -1.07
CA GLY A 110 24.25 -17.53 -1.11
C GLY A 110 24.18 -18.50 0.08
N ARG A 111 23.20 -18.37 0.98
CA ARG A 111 23.07 -19.26 2.16
C ARG A 111 22.39 -20.58 1.82
N TYR A 112 21.43 -20.58 0.89
CA TYR A 112 20.69 -21.79 0.49
C TYR A 112 21.45 -22.63 -0.54
N VAL A 113 22.14 -21.96 -1.47
CA VAL A 113 22.98 -22.61 -2.49
C VAL A 113 24.09 -23.48 -1.86
N ARG A 114 24.58 -23.10 -0.67
CA ARG A 114 25.62 -23.83 0.06
C ARG A 114 25.09 -24.97 0.94
N GLY A 115 23.81 -25.34 0.83
CA GLY A 115 23.20 -26.43 1.61
C GLY A 115 23.06 -26.17 3.11
N ARG A 116 23.31 -24.94 3.58
CA ARG A 116 23.30 -24.60 5.03
C ARG A 116 21.89 -24.49 5.62
N LYS A 117 20.86 -24.36 4.78
CA LYS A 117 19.46 -24.20 5.18
C LYS A 117 18.56 -24.97 4.22
N GLN A 118 17.53 -25.61 4.76
CA GLN A 118 16.45 -26.18 3.95
C GLN A 118 15.38 -25.11 3.68
N PRO A 119 14.95 -24.93 2.43
CA PRO A 119 13.89 -24.00 2.11
C PRO A 119 12.52 -24.54 2.52
N ASP A 120 11.61 -23.63 2.88
CA ASP A 120 10.21 -23.92 3.10
C ASP A 120 9.55 -24.38 1.79
N LYS A 121 8.71 -25.42 1.87
CA LYS A 121 8.11 -26.06 0.69
C LYS A 121 7.18 -25.12 -0.09
N ILE A 122 6.42 -24.27 0.62
CA ILE A 122 5.51 -23.33 -0.02
C ILE A 122 6.33 -22.26 -0.73
N PHE A 123 7.28 -21.63 -0.05
CA PHE A 123 8.11 -20.60 -0.69
C PHE A 123 8.92 -21.17 -1.87
N LEU A 124 9.43 -22.40 -1.77
CA LEU A 124 10.13 -23.06 -2.88
C LEU A 124 9.23 -23.26 -4.10
N LYS A 125 7.96 -23.64 -3.92
CA LYS A 125 6.96 -23.72 -4.99
C LYS A 125 6.78 -22.39 -5.72
N TRP A 126 6.95 -21.29 -5.00
CA TRP A 126 6.95 -19.93 -5.53
C TRP A 126 8.33 -19.45 -5.98
N LYS A 127 9.30 -20.35 -6.19
CA LYS A 127 10.67 -20.03 -6.61
C LYS A 127 11.38 -19.03 -5.68
N LEU A 128 11.08 -19.11 -4.39
CA LEU A 128 11.66 -18.28 -3.34
C LEU A 128 12.34 -19.16 -2.29
N LEU A 129 13.62 -18.90 -2.04
CA LEU A 129 14.40 -19.57 -1.01
C LEU A 129 14.30 -18.77 0.29
N LYS A 130 13.58 -19.33 1.26
CA LYS A 130 13.61 -18.93 2.67
C LYS A 130 13.31 -20.13 3.55
N GLY A 131 13.66 -20.06 4.84
CA GLY A 131 13.28 -21.06 5.82
C GLY A 131 11.81 -20.91 6.18
N SER A 132 11.28 -21.85 6.97
CA SER A 132 9.90 -21.74 7.45
C SER A 132 9.69 -20.41 8.20
N PRO A 133 8.64 -19.65 7.87
CA PRO A 133 8.31 -18.41 8.57
C PRO A 133 8.17 -18.64 10.07
N ARG A 134 8.60 -17.68 10.88
CA ARG A 134 8.39 -17.72 12.32
C ARG A 134 7.07 -17.03 12.69
N ILE A 135 5.97 -17.77 12.61
CA ILE A 135 4.63 -17.32 13.04
C ILE A 135 4.58 -17.32 14.57
N ARG A 136 4.53 -16.12 15.17
CA ARG A 136 4.60 -15.97 16.63
C ARG A 136 3.23 -15.95 17.31
N ARG A 137 2.15 -15.71 16.55
CA ARG A 137 0.79 -15.50 17.08
C ARG A 137 0.74 -14.36 18.09
N HIS A 138 1.53 -13.32 17.83
CA HIS A 138 1.54 -12.10 18.64
C HIS A 138 0.66 -11.01 18.02
N SER A 139 0.36 -11.13 16.72
CA SER A 139 -0.60 -10.26 16.05
C SER A 139 -1.98 -10.39 16.69
N GLY A 140 -2.49 -9.26 17.21
CA GLY A 140 -3.85 -9.13 17.71
C GLY A 140 -4.82 -8.58 16.65
N GLN A 141 -6.09 -8.46 17.04
CA GLN A 141 -7.07 -7.71 16.27
C GLN A 141 -6.74 -6.21 16.32
N PRO A 142 -6.97 -5.44 15.23
CA PRO A 142 -6.77 -4.00 15.23
C PRO A 142 -7.64 -3.30 16.29
N ASP A 143 -7.07 -2.33 17.01
CA ASP A 143 -7.84 -1.44 17.87
C ASP A 143 -8.75 -0.54 17.03
N LEU A 144 -10.06 -0.84 16.99
CA LEU A 144 -11.06 -0.06 16.25
C LEU A 144 -11.35 1.32 16.89
N GLY A 145 -10.85 1.56 18.11
CA GLY A 145 -10.86 2.87 18.76
C GLY A 145 -9.78 3.81 18.21
N ASN A 146 -8.70 3.27 17.63
CA ASN A 146 -7.66 4.08 17.00
C ASN A 146 -8.19 4.73 15.70
N PRO A 147 -8.16 6.08 15.56
CA PRO A 147 -8.58 6.77 14.34
C PRO A 147 -7.91 6.26 13.06
N ALA A 148 -6.63 5.86 13.10
CA ALA A 148 -5.92 5.33 11.94
C ALA A 148 -6.54 4.05 11.38
N ASN A 149 -7.21 3.27 12.23
CA ASN A 149 -7.89 2.04 11.85
C ASN A 149 -9.29 2.28 11.26
N LEU A 150 -9.64 3.51 10.87
CA LEU A 150 -10.94 3.86 10.29
C LEU A 150 -11.35 2.92 9.15
N MET A 151 -10.43 2.59 8.23
CA MET A 151 -10.72 1.67 7.13
C MET A 151 -11.11 0.27 7.65
N LEU A 152 -10.37 -0.24 8.63
CA LEU A 152 -10.61 -1.55 9.25
C LEU A 152 -11.94 -1.56 10.01
N ARG A 153 -12.22 -0.50 10.80
CA ARG A 153 -13.48 -0.32 11.52
C ARG A 153 -14.68 -0.28 10.58
N LEU A 154 -14.59 0.45 9.47
CA LEU A 154 -15.69 0.53 8.51
C LEU A 154 -15.88 -0.76 7.73
N ARG A 155 -14.82 -1.54 7.52
CA ARG A 155 -14.92 -2.89 6.93
C ARG A 155 -15.55 -3.89 7.87
N ASP A 156 -15.28 -3.78 9.17
CA ASP A 156 -15.97 -4.56 10.19
C ASP A 156 -17.47 -4.20 10.24
N TYR A 157 -17.79 -2.90 10.25
CA TYR A 157 -19.18 -2.43 10.32
C TYR A 157 -20.03 -2.65 9.05
N TYR A 158 -19.52 -2.28 7.88
CA TYR A 158 -20.25 -2.41 6.60
C TYR A 158 -19.98 -3.73 5.87
N GLY A 159 -19.03 -4.53 6.35
CA GLY A 159 -18.67 -5.84 5.79
C GLY A 159 -17.75 -5.83 4.56
N GLY A 160 -17.88 -6.91 3.80
CA GLY A 160 -16.98 -7.30 2.70
C GLY A 160 -16.87 -6.33 1.51
N GLY A 161 -17.85 -5.45 1.31
CA GLY A 161 -18.06 -4.75 0.05
C GLY A 161 -17.33 -3.41 -0.14
N THR A 162 -17.48 -2.82 -1.33
CA THR A 162 -16.92 -1.51 -1.72
C THR A 162 -17.37 -0.35 -0.83
N ARG A 163 -18.53 -0.49 -0.17
CA ARG A 163 -19.15 0.56 0.67
C ARG A 163 -18.23 1.03 1.78
N ALA A 164 -17.55 0.11 2.48
CA ALA A 164 -16.65 0.46 3.59
C ALA A 164 -15.53 1.40 3.15
N ASP A 165 -14.90 1.12 2.01
CA ASP A 165 -13.76 1.88 1.50
C ASP A 165 -14.20 3.21 0.87
N VAL A 166 -15.39 3.26 0.25
CA VAL A 166 -16.00 4.52 -0.21
C VAL A 166 -16.33 5.42 0.99
N MET A 167 -16.94 4.88 2.04
CA MET A 167 -17.22 5.64 3.26
C MET A 167 -15.94 6.10 3.94
N THR A 168 -14.90 5.25 4.00
CA THR A 168 -13.57 5.64 4.50
C THR A 168 -13.07 6.89 3.77
N TYR A 169 -13.13 6.89 2.43
CA TYR A 169 -12.71 8.04 1.64
C TYR A 169 -13.53 9.30 1.92
N LEU A 170 -14.87 9.18 1.97
CA LEU A 170 -15.78 10.30 2.18
C LEU A 170 -15.67 10.90 3.59
N PHE A 171 -15.29 10.10 4.59
CA PHE A 171 -15.02 10.60 5.95
C PHE A 171 -13.72 11.41 6.05
N THR A 172 -12.75 11.15 5.18
CA THR A 172 -11.40 11.74 5.28
C THR A 172 -11.13 12.81 4.23
N ASN A 173 -11.97 12.93 3.20
CA ASN A 173 -11.84 13.89 2.10
C ASN A 173 -13.13 14.71 1.96
N GLU A 174 -13.08 15.84 1.24
CA GLU A 174 -14.26 16.71 1.05
C GLU A 174 -15.30 16.13 0.10
N GLY A 175 -14.92 15.08 -0.64
CA GLY A 175 -15.74 14.46 -1.66
C GLY A 175 -14.92 14.12 -2.89
N GLY A 176 -15.62 13.83 -3.99
CA GLY A 176 -14.97 13.57 -5.26
C GLY A 176 -15.91 13.02 -6.32
N SER A 177 -15.40 12.88 -7.54
CA SER A 177 -16.08 12.14 -8.60
C SER A 177 -15.92 10.63 -8.41
N SER A 178 -16.85 9.83 -8.94
CA SER A 178 -16.77 8.37 -8.88
C SER A 178 -15.44 7.83 -9.42
N ARG A 179 -14.91 8.43 -10.50
CA ARG A 179 -13.59 8.11 -11.07
C ARG A 179 -12.45 8.46 -10.12
N GLY A 180 -12.47 9.67 -9.54
CA GLY A 180 -11.41 10.14 -8.64
C GLY A 180 -11.35 9.29 -7.36
N ILE A 181 -12.50 9.00 -6.77
CA ILE A 181 -12.62 8.13 -5.60
C ILE A 181 -12.09 6.74 -5.94
N ALA A 182 -12.58 6.12 -7.02
CA ALA A 182 -12.16 4.80 -7.46
C ALA A 182 -10.65 4.68 -7.72
N ALA A 183 -10.02 5.72 -8.25
CA ALA A 183 -8.57 5.77 -8.44
C ALA A 183 -7.80 5.78 -7.11
N LYS A 184 -8.30 6.50 -6.09
CA LYS A 184 -7.65 6.61 -4.77
C LYS A 184 -7.83 5.35 -3.90
N ILE A 185 -9.03 4.76 -3.88
CA ILE A 185 -9.29 3.52 -3.12
C ILE A 185 -8.97 2.23 -3.90
N LYS A 186 -8.46 2.35 -5.13
CA LYS A 186 -8.05 1.24 -6.00
C LYS A 186 -9.20 0.27 -6.37
N TYR A 187 -10.40 0.81 -6.63
CA TYR A 187 -11.59 0.07 -7.09
C TYR A 187 -11.99 0.38 -8.54
N GLN A 188 -12.79 -0.49 -9.17
CA GLN A 188 -13.40 -0.17 -10.46
C GLN A 188 -14.42 0.97 -10.30
N GLN A 189 -14.44 1.90 -11.25
CA GLN A 189 -15.34 3.06 -11.20
C GLN A 189 -16.81 2.66 -11.08
N GLY A 190 -17.24 1.62 -11.80
CA GLY A 190 -18.64 1.15 -11.76
C GLY A 190 -19.09 0.74 -10.35
N SER A 191 -18.26 0.00 -9.61
CA SER A 191 -18.57 -0.41 -8.24
C SER A 191 -18.67 0.78 -7.29
N VAL A 192 -17.79 1.78 -7.45
CA VAL A 192 -17.83 3.01 -6.64
C VAL A 192 -19.04 3.85 -6.99
N TYR A 193 -19.35 4.01 -8.28
CA TYR A 193 -20.52 4.73 -8.75
C TYR A 193 -21.81 4.13 -8.18
N GLY A 194 -21.99 2.80 -8.25
CA GLY A 194 -23.17 2.14 -7.68
C GLY A 194 -23.36 2.44 -6.19
N VAL A 195 -22.29 2.31 -5.40
CA VAL A 195 -22.33 2.66 -3.97
C VAL A 195 -22.70 4.13 -3.74
N LEU A 196 -22.12 5.05 -4.52
CA LEU A 196 -22.41 6.48 -4.37
C LEU A 196 -23.87 6.82 -4.70
N GLU A 197 -24.44 6.21 -5.74
CA GLU A 197 -25.86 6.39 -6.07
C GLU A 197 -26.76 5.78 -4.99
N ASP A 198 -26.42 4.62 -4.44
CA ASP A 198 -27.16 4.01 -3.32
C ASP A 198 -27.16 4.94 -2.09
N LEU A 199 -26.01 5.53 -1.76
CA LEU A 199 -25.89 6.47 -0.63
C LEU A 199 -26.69 7.76 -0.86
N VAL A 200 -26.75 8.25 -2.10
CA VAL A 200 -27.58 9.41 -2.46
C VAL A 200 -29.06 9.07 -2.34
N SER A 201 -29.48 7.91 -2.86
CA SER A 201 -30.86 7.42 -2.76
C SER A 201 -31.31 7.25 -1.31
N ALA A 202 -30.41 6.80 -0.44
CA ALA A 202 -30.64 6.67 1.00
C ALA A 202 -30.58 8.00 1.79
N GLY A 203 -30.30 9.13 1.14
CA GLY A 203 -30.15 10.43 1.80
C GLY A 203 -28.88 10.58 2.66
N ILE A 204 -27.93 9.65 2.54
CA ILE A 204 -26.66 9.65 3.29
C ILE A 204 -25.62 10.56 2.61
N ALA A 205 -25.61 10.57 1.28
CA ALA A 205 -24.68 11.36 0.48
C ALA A 205 -25.42 12.40 -0.35
N HIS A 206 -24.70 13.48 -0.66
CA HIS A 206 -25.14 14.53 -1.57
C HIS A 206 -24.44 14.37 -2.91
N LYS A 207 -25.12 14.84 -3.97
CA LYS A 207 -24.63 14.82 -5.35
C LYS A 207 -24.82 16.18 -5.98
N ARG A 208 -23.81 16.64 -6.71
CA ARG A 208 -23.87 17.85 -7.55
C ARG A 208 -23.40 17.52 -8.96
N GLY A 209 -24.05 18.08 -9.96
CA GLY A 209 -23.73 17.83 -11.36
C GLY A 209 -24.36 16.55 -11.92
N GLY A 210 -23.99 16.22 -13.16
CA GLY A 210 -24.61 15.14 -13.93
C GLY A 210 -23.59 14.25 -14.65
N ARG A 211 -24.06 13.54 -15.69
CA ARG A 211 -23.31 12.51 -16.43
C ARG A 211 -21.85 12.93 -16.72
N GLY A 212 -20.89 12.19 -16.17
CA GLY A 212 -19.44 12.43 -16.36
C GLY A 212 -18.78 13.42 -15.38
N HIS A 213 -19.55 14.28 -14.72
CA HIS A 213 -19.03 15.36 -13.84
C HIS A 213 -19.68 15.39 -12.45
N ALA A 214 -20.35 14.31 -12.05
CA ALA A 214 -20.97 14.23 -10.73
C ALA A 214 -19.92 14.26 -9.62
N TYR A 215 -20.15 15.12 -8.62
CA TYR A 215 -19.35 15.26 -7.42
C TYR A 215 -20.19 14.82 -6.21
N TYR A 216 -19.61 13.96 -5.36
CA TYR A 216 -20.28 13.34 -4.23
C TYR A 216 -19.59 13.67 -2.92
N TRP A 217 -20.36 13.95 -1.87
CA TRP A 217 -19.87 14.23 -0.52
C TRP A 217 -20.90 13.80 0.53
N ILE A 218 -20.50 13.78 1.80
CA ILE A 218 -21.38 13.51 2.95
C ILE A 218 -21.29 14.65 3.96
N ASP A 219 -22.29 14.77 4.83
CA ASP A 219 -22.14 15.54 6.07
C ASP A 219 -21.25 14.75 7.04
N ARG A 220 -19.95 15.04 7.00
CA ARG A 220 -18.93 14.27 7.74
C ARG A 220 -19.12 14.33 9.25
N GLU A 221 -19.59 15.45 9.80
CA GLU A 221 -19.74 15.61 11.24
C GLU A 221 -20.93 14.81 11.76
N ASN A 222 -22.10 14.98 11.12
CA ASN A 222 -23.30 14.24 11.50
C ASN A 222 -23.12 12.74 11.29
N MET A 223 -22.52 12.33 10.17
CA MET A 223 -22.26 10.91 9.88
C MET A 223 -21.21 10.30 10.81
N ALA A 224 -20.26 11.09 11.28
CA ALA A 224 -19.27 10.59 12.22
C ALA A 224 -19.82 10.46 13.63
N ALA A 225 -20.64 11.42 14.07
CA ALA A 225 -21.34 11.35 15.34
C ALA A 225 -22.22 10.10 15.41
N SER A 226 -22.94 9.76 14.34
CA SER A 226 -23.81 8.57 14.30
C SER A 226 -23.03 7.25 14.36
N LEU A 227 -21.78 7.23 13.88
CA LEU A 227 -20.89 6.07 13.97
C LEU A 227 -20.01 6.05 15.22
N GLY A 228 -20.16 7.03 16.12
CA GLY A 228 -19.32 7.18 17.32
C GLY A 228 -17.84 7.38 16.97
N LEU A 229 -17.55 8.10 15.88
CA LEU A 229 -16.19 8.48 15.51
C LEU A 229 -15.84 9.81 16.18
N GLY A 230 -14.65 9.92 16.76
CA GLY A 230 -14.17 11.15 17.39
C GLY A 230 -14.04 12.32 16.42
N ARG A 231 -13.81 13.54 16.94
CA ARG A 231 -13.67 14.76 16.12
C ARG A 231 -12.39 14.80 15.28
N LYS A 232 -11.29 14.23 15.78
CA LYS A 232 -10.04 14.12 15.01
C LYS A 232 -10.20 13.07 13.93
N ARG A 233 -9.95 13.46 12.67
CA ARG A 233 -10.00 12.57 11.50
C ARG A 233 -8.58 12.25 11.04
N PRO A 234 -8.27 10.98 10.76
CA PRO A 234 -7.00 10.66 10.10
C PRO A 234 -6.98 11.21 8.67
N VAL A 235 -5.80 11.54 8.18
CA VAL A 235 -5.58 11.86 6.77
C VAL A 235 -5.62 10.59 5.94
N PHE A 236 -6.25 10.67 4.77
CA PHE A 236 -6.18 9.58 3.79
C PHE A 236 -5.00 9.80 2.84
N PHE A 237 -4.02 8.92 2.95
CA PHE A 237 -3.00 8.74 1.92
C PHE A 237 -3.34 7.53 1.06
N VAL A 238 -3.11 7.65 -0.24
CA VAL A 238 -3.06 6.51 -1.17
C VAL A 238 -1.74 5.81 -0.93
N TRP A 239 -1.64 5.06 0.16
CA TRP A 239 -0.39 4.42 0.59
C TRP A 239 0.23 3.57 -0.50
N SER A 240 -0.58 2.89 -1.32
CA SER A 240 -0.10 2.14 -2.48
C SER A 240 0.70 2.98 -3.48
N ASP A 241 0.31 4.23 -3.71
CA ASP A 241 1.03 5.15 -4.60
C ASP A 241 2.28 5.73 -3.92
N VAL A 242 2.21 6.03 -2.62
CA VAL A 242 3.38 6.43 -1.82
C VAL A 242 4.45 5.35 -1.87
N PHE A 243 4.06 4.15 -1.50
CA PHE A 243 4.86 2.94 -1.56
C PHE A 243 5.43 2.70 -2.96
N ARG A 244 4.60 2.78 -4.01
CA ARG A 244 5.10 2.60 -5.37
C ARG A 244 6.14 3.65 -5.76
N ALA A 245 5.95 4.91 -5.40
CA ALA A 245 6.91 5.97 -5.69
C ALA A 245 8.29 5.70 -5.05
N PHE A 246 8.34 5.27 -3.78
CA PHE A 246 9.60 4.90 -3.13
C PHE A 246 10.22 3.65 -3.73
N ASP A 247 9.41 2.64 -4.08
CA ASP A 247 9.89 1.45 -4.79
C ASP A 247 10.52 1.83 -6.13
N MET A 248 9.91 2.74 -6.89
CA MET A 248 10.48 3.23 -8.14
C MET A 248 11.88 3.78 -7.91
N VAL A 249 12.10 4.71 -6.97
CA VAL A 249 13.45 5.26 -6.71
C VAL A 249 14.45 4.16 -6.33
N ILE A 250 14.07 3.28 -5.39
CA ILE A 250 14.97 2.27 -4.83
C ILE A 250 15.34 1.21 -5.88
N SER A 251 14.34 0.70 -6.61
CA SER A 251 14.54 -0.31 -7.63
C SER A 251 15.36 0.22 -8.80
N ASP A 252 15.15 1.48 -9.14
CA ASP A 252 15.86 2.20 -10.18
C ASP A 252 17.35 2.41 -9.78
N TRP A 253 17.61 2.84 -8.53
CA TRP A 253 18.96 2.86 -7.95
C TRP A 253 19.66 1.50 -7.94
N ARG A 254 18.95 0.44 -7.54
CA ARG A 254 19.52 -0.92 -7.49
C ARG A 254 19.90 -1.45 -8.88
N LYS A 255 19.07 -1.17 -9.89
CA LYS A 255 19.28 -1.65 -11.26
C LYS A 255 20.38 -0.88 -11.99
N HIS A 256 20.56 0.39 -11.66
CA HIS A 256 21.43 1.30 -12.39
C HIS A 256 22.53 1.89 -11.50
N ARG A 257 23.10 1.10 -10.59
CA ARG A 257 24.09 1.57 -9.60
C ARG A 257 25.24 2.33 -10.27
N ASP A 258 25.82 1.78 -11.34
CA ASP A 258 26.94 2.39 -12.06
C ASP A 258 26.57 3.75 -12.67
N ALA A 259 25.31 3.93 -13.10
CA ALA A 259 24.83 5.21 -13.62
C ALA A 259 24.71 6.28 -12.52
N TYR A 260 24.56 5.91 -11.25
CA TYR A 260 24.55 6.86 -10.13
C TYR A 260 25.95 7.27 -9.67
N GLU A 261 27.00 6.57 -10.12
CA GLU A 261 28.40 6.98 -9.89
C GLU A 261 28.82 8.11 -10.83
N ASN A 262 28.11 8.30 -11.94
CA ASN A 262 28.31 9.39 -12.88
C ASN A 262 27.29 10.51 -12.65
N GLU A 263 27.75 11.74 -12.43
CA GLU A 263 26.90 12.91 -12.13
C GLU A 263 25.83 13.15 -13.20
N PHE A 264 26.24 13.19 -14.48
CA PHE A 264 25.34 13.42 -15.61
C PHE A 264 24.26 12.34 -15.73
N LEU A 265 24.66 11.06 -15.73
CA LEU A 265 23.70 9.95 -15.82
C LEU A 265 22.77 9.94 -14.61
N SER A 266 23.27 10.22 -13.40
CA SER A 266 22.44 10.29 -12.20
C SER A 266 21.37 11.39 -12.29
N ALA A 267 21.71 12.52 -12.91
CA ALA A 267 20.79 13.63 -13.14
C ALA A 267 19.71 13.30 -14.18
N GLU A 268 20.07 12.65 -15.29
CA GLU A 268 19.09 12.20 -16.30
C GLU A 268 18.08 11.21 -15.69
N ARG A 269 18.57 10.28 -14.88
CA ARG A 269 17.76 9.28 -14.19
C ARG A 269 16.80 9.94 -13.20
N ALA A 270 17.28 10.93 -12.44
CA ALA A 270 16.45 11.73 -11.54
C ALA A 270 15.34 12.46 -12.29
N ARG A 271 15.66 13.11 -13.43
CA ARG A 271 14.66 13.75 -14.30
C ARG A 271 13.58 12.78 -14.72
N ASP A 272 13.95 11.62 -15.23
CA ASP A 272 13.00 10.62 -15.74
C ASP A 272 12.10 10.09 -14.61
N LEU A 273 12.66 9.86 -13.42
CA LEU A 273 11.89 9.49 -12.22
C LEU A 273 10.89 10.58 -11.81
N MET A 274 11.29 11.86 -11.82
CA MET A 274 10.44 12.97 -11.38
C MET A 274 9.14 13.06 -12.18
N VAL A 275 9.17 12.77 -13.49
CA VAL A 275 7.98 12.78 -14.37
C VAL A 275 6.87 11.88 -13.85
N GLY A 276 7.23 10.71 -13.29
CA GLY A 276 6.26 9.78 -12.71
C GLY A 276 5.99 10.03 -11.23
N ILE A 277 7.04 10.25 -10.45
CA ILE A 277 6.99 10.24 -8.97
C ILE A 277 6.32 11.49 -8.41
N VAL A 278 6.66 12.68 -8.91
CA VAL A 278 6.14 13.94 -8.38
C VAL A 278 4.61 14.00 -8.49
N PRO A 279 3.98 13.79 -9.67
CA PRO A 279 2.53 13.79 -9.75
C PRO A 279 1.89 12.65 -8.97
N MET A 280 2.53 11.47 -8.90
CA MET A 280 2.02 10.34 -8.11
C MET A 280 1.92 10.68 -6.62
N LEU A 281 3.00 11.21 -6.04
CA LEU A 281 3.05 11.58 -4.62
C LEU A 281 2.13 12.77 -4.30
N ARG A 282 2.08 13.80 -5.16
CA ARG A 282 1.17 14.93 -4.96
C ARG A 282 -0.30 14.51 -5.00
N ASN A 283 -0.66 13.55 -5.83
CA ASN A 283 -2.03 13.03 -5.89
C ASN A 283 -2.36 12.02 -4.79
N ALA A 284 -1.36 11.55 -4.03
CA ALA A 284 -1.54 10.54 -3.00
C ALA A 284 -2.24 11.05 -1.74
N GLY A 285 -2.40 12.36 -1.53
CA GLY A 285 -3.17 12.89 -0.40
C GLY A 285 -3.13 14.41 -0.33
N GLU A 286 -4.11 15.01 0.36
CA GLU A 286 -4.25 16.47 0.43
C GLU A 286 -3.00 17.18 1.00
N PRO A 287 -2.34 16.68 2.07
CA PRO A 287 -1.10 17.30 2.55
C PRO A 287 0.03 17.28 1.51
N LEU A 288 0.13 16.22 0.71
CA LEU A 288 1.16 16.09 -0.32
C LEU A 288 0.84 16.92 -1.57
N LEU A 289 -0.44 17.14 -1.88
CA LEU A 289 -0.87 17.97 -3.01
C LEU A 289 -0.34 19.41 -2.90
N ARG A 290 -0.27 19.92 -1.66
CA ARG A 290 0.17 21.28 -1.32
C ARG A 290 1.68 21.47 -1.37
N LEU A 291 2.47 20.40 -1.51
CA LEU A 291 3.91 20.52 -1.68
C LEU A 291 4.24 21.25 -2.97
N PRO A 292 5.24 22.15 -2.96
CA PRO A 292 5.77 22.72 -4.19
C PRO A 292 6.33 21.58 -5.05
N ALA A 293 5.90 21.52 -6.31
CA ALA A 293 6.51 20.62 -7.28
C ALA A 293 7.75 21.29 -7.90
N PRO A 294 8.85 20.56 -8.06
CA PRO A 294 9.97 21.03 -8.86
C PRO A 294 9.54 21.23 -10.31
N ASP A 295 9.91 22.38 -10.90
CA ASP A 295 9.66 22.68 -12.31
C ASP A 295 10.76 22.04 -13.18
N THR A 296 10.53 20.79 -13.59
CA THR A 296 11.48 20.00 -14.39
C THR A 296 11.91 20.67 -15.68
N GLY A 297 11.12 21.62 -16.22
CA GLY A 297 11.49 22.36 -17.44
C GLY A 297 12.55 23.44 -17.21
N ARG A 298 12.76 23.87 -15.95
CA ARG A 298 13.72 24.92 -15.58
C ARG A 298 15.02 24.37 -15.01
N LEU A 299 15.01 23.13 -14.54
CA LEU A 299 16.18 22.48 -13.96
C LEU A 299 17.21 22.10 -15.04
N LYS A 300 18.49 22.17 -14.70
CA LYS A 300 19.61 21.79 -15.58
C LYS A 300 20.59 20.89 -14.85
N GLY A 301 21.06 19.86 -15.55
CA GLY A 301 22.07 18.94 -15.02
C GLY A 301 21.70 18.42 -13.63
N GLU A 302 22.62 18.56 -12.69
CA GLU A 302 22.54 18.06 -11.30
C GLU A 302 21.34 18.58 -10.49
N GLU A 303 20.77 19.73 -10.87
CA GLU A 303 19.61 20.32 -10.20
C GLU A 303 18.40 19.34 -10.17
N HIS A 304 18.31 18.41 -11.13
CA HIS A 304 17.26 17.38 -11.12
C HIS A 304 17.39 16.42 -9.94
N LYS A 305 18.62 15.99 -9.63
CA LYS A 305 18.89 15.07 -8.54
C LYS A 305 18.63 15.75 -7.20
N GLU A 306 19.13 16.97 -7.02
CA GLU A 306 18.91 17.76 -5.81
C GLU A 306 17.42 18.05 -5.60
N ALA A 307 16.71 18.46 -6.65
CA ALA A 307 15.27 18.72 -6.59
C ALA A 307 14.46 17.47 -6.24
N LEU A 308 14.79 16.30 -6.81
CA LEU A 308 14.13 15.04 -6.47
C LEU A 308 14.38 14.67 -5.00
N ILE A 309 15.62 14.75 -4.52
CA ILE A 309 15.95 14.44 -3.11
C ILE A 309 15.22 15.39 -2.17
N ALA A 310 15.29 16.71 -2.42
CA ALA A 310 14.62 17.70 -1.59
C ALA A 310 13.09 17.52 -1.56
N PHE A 311 12.49 17.15 -2.71
CA PHE A 311 11.07 16.82 -2.78
C PHE A 311 10.74 15.58 -1.96
N LEU A 312 11.50 14.48 -2.09
CA LEU A 312 11.30 13.26 -1.32
C LEU A 312 11.49 13.47 0.19
N ASP A 313 12.46 14.28 0.59
CA ASP A 313 12.66 14.67 1.99
C ASP A 313 11.45 15.43 2.54
N SER A 314 10.88 16.35 1.75
CA SER A 314 9.66 17.08 2.11
C SER A 314 8.46 16.14 2.24
N VAL A 315 8.32 15.18 1.33
CA VAL A 315 7.30 14.12 1.39
C VAL A 315 7.48 13.30 2.66
N MET A 316 8.70 12.83 2.96
CA MET A 316 8.97 12.03 4.17
C MET A 316 8.65 12.80 5.45
N LYS A 317 8.98 14.09 5.53
CA LYS A 317 8.62 14.94 6.68
C LYS A 317 7.10 15.03 6.88
N ILE A 318 6.34 15.24 5.79
CA ILE A 318 4.88 15.25 5.86
C ILE A 318 4.33 13.89 6.28
N LEU A 319 4.79 12.79 5.67
CA LEU A 319 4.29 11.46 6.02
C LEU A 319 4.54 11.17 7.50
N ARG A 320 5.75 11.48 8.00
CA ARG A 320 6.12 11.29 9.41
C ARG A 320 5.19 12.03 10.35
N SER A 321 4.84 13.29 10.07
CA SER A 321 3.94 14.09 10.93
C SER A 321 2.51 13.55 11.01
N TYR A 322 2.16 12.51 10.24
CA TYR A 322 0.87 11.83 10.29
C TYR A 322 0.98 10.34 10.63
N THR A 323 2.18 9.82 10.88
CA THR A 323 2.40 8.39 11.18
C THR A 323 3.09 8.15 12.52
N ILE A 324 3.98 9.05 12.92
CA ILE A 324 4.75 8.96 14.16
C ILE A 324 4.49 10.30 14.86
N ASP A 325 3.80 10.26 15.99
CA ASP A 325 3.69 11.42 16.89
C ASP A 325 4.95 11.52 17.75
#